data_AF-A0A1T1BBN6-F1
#
_entry.id   AF-A0A1T1BBN6-F1
#
_cell.length_a   1.000
_cell.length_b   1.000
_cell.length_c   1.000
_cell.angle_alpha   90.00
_cell.angle_beta   90.00
_cell.angle_gamma   90.00
#
_symmetry.space_group_name_H-M   'P 1'
#
loop_
_entity.id
_entity.type
_entity.pdbx_description
1 polymer ?
#
loop_
_entity_poly.entity_id
_entity_poly.type
_entity_poly.pdbx_seq_one_letter_code
_entity_poly.pdbx_strand_id
1 'polypeptide(L)'
;MSDLDLLLTVMAAGASLYSLFTLRADARRLHYRDRSGFWRGVLPLLLGVALTVTLLLLPPLTGTHLNWVPSVALALAVAVAGLTWWVDLEPGRVLRVRASRR
;
A
#
# COMPACT_ATOMS: atom_id res chain seq x y z
N MET A 1 3.79 19.15 -16.37
CA MET A 1 4.17 17.89 -15.69
C MET A 1 5.47 17.43 -16.32
N SER A 2 6.52 17.21 -15.52
CA SER A 2 7.84 16.83 -16.04
C SER A 2 7.95 15.32 -16.26
N ASP A 3 8.90 14.87 -17.09
CA ASP A 3 9.18 13.45 -17.33
C ASP A 3 9.51 12.71 -16.03
N LEU A 4 10.22 13.39 -15.11
CA LEU A 4 10.51 12.87 -13.77
C LEU A 4 9.23 12.63 -12.97
N ASP A 5 8.30 13.59 -12.94
CA ASP A 5 7.03 13.45 -12.22
C ASP A 5 6.22 12.26 -12.74
N LEU A 6 6.24 12.05 -14.07
CA LEU A 6 5.56 10.94 -14.71
C LEU A 6 6.19 9.61 -14.31
N LEU A 7 7.53 9.50 -14.32
CA LEU A 7 8.25 8.31 -13.89
C LEU A 7 7.98 7.98 -12.42
N LEU A 8 8.04 8.97 -11.54
CA LEU A 8 7.76 8.81 -10.11
C LEU A 8 6.32 8.35 -9.87
N THR A 9 5.37 8.92 -10.61
CA THR A 9 3.96 8.55 -10.54
C THR A 9 3.72 7.11 -10.98
N VAL A 10 4.33 6.68 -12.08
CA VAL A 10 4.24 5.30 -12.59
C VAL A 10 4.85 4.31 -11.60
N MET A 11 6.02 4.63 -11.02
CA MET A 11 6.67 3.79 -10.02
C MET A 11 5.83 3.67 -8.74
N ALA A 12 5.28 4.78 -8.24
CA ALA A 12 4.42 4.79 -7.06
C ALA A 12 3.12 4.00 -7.29
N ALA A 13 2.52 4.14 -8.47
CA ALA A 13 1.34 3.37 -8.88
C ALA A 13 1.66 1.88 -8.96
N GLY A 14 2.79 1.50 -9.57
CA GLY A 14 3.25 0.12 -9.66
C GLY A 14 3.44 -0.54 -8.28
N ALA A 15 4.12 0.14 -7.35
CA ALA A 15 4.33 -0.35 -5.98
C ALA A 15 3.00 -0.46 -5.20
N SER A 16 2.07 0.46 -5.42
CA SER A 16 0.73 0.42 -4.82
C SER A 16 -0.10 -0.75 -5.35
N LEU A 17 -0.06 -1.00 -6.66
CA LEU A 17 -0.71 -2.14 -7.30
C LEU A 17 -0.11 -3.47 -6.83
N TYR A 18 1.22 -3.57 -6.76
CA TYR A 18 1.90 -4.72 -6.18
C TYR A 18 1.36 -5.03 -4.79
N SER A 19 1.30 -4.01 -3.91
CA SER A 19 0.82 -4.19 -2.54
C SER A 19 -0.63 -4.71 -2.50
N LEU A 20 -1.52 -4.15 -3.32
CA LEU A 20 -2.92 -4.58 -3.39
C LEU A 20 -3.06 -6.03 -3.88
N PHE A 21 -2.34 -6.41 -4.94
CA PHE A 21 -2.43 -7.75 -5.49
C PHE A 21 -1.83 -8.80 -4.56
N THR A 22 -0.70 -8.50 -3.92
CA THR A 22 -0.05 -9.38 -2.95
C THR A 22 -0.95 -9.63 -1.75
N LEU A 23 -1.47 -8.57 -1.11
CA LEU A 23 -2.38 -8.71 0.04
C LEU A 23 -3.67 -9.48 -0.33
N ARG A 24 -4.17 -9.26 -1.55
CA ARG A 24 -5.34 -10.02 -2.04
C ARG A 24 -5.01 -11.49 -2.25
N ALA A 25 -3.81 -11.82 -2.73
CA ALA A 25 -3.36 -13.19 -2.88
C ALA A 25 -3.19 -13.88 -1.52
N ASP A 26 -2.57 -13.19 -0.55
CA ASP A 26 -2.39 -13.68 0.83
C ASP A 26 -3.71 -13.98 1.52
N ALA A 27 -4.67 -13.06 1.41
CA ALA A 27 -6.00 -13.26 1.98
C ALA A 27 -6.70 -14.50 1.40
N ARG A 28 -6.44 -14.87 0.13
CA ARG A 28 -7.02 -16.07 -0.47
C ARG A 28 -6.38 -17.35 0.03
N ARG A 29 -5.08 -17.33 0.35
CA ARG A 29 -4.34 -18.48 0.90
C ARG A 29 -4.77 -18.80 2.34
N LEU A 30 -5.26 -17.81 3.08
CA LEU A 30 -5.77 -17.99 4.45
C LEU A 30 -7.15 -18.66 4.49
N HIS A 31 -7.37 -19.43 5.56
CA HIS A 31 -8.65 -20.04 5.86
C HIS A 31 -9.73 -18.97 6.07
N TYR A 32 -10.97 -19.24 5.64
CA TYR A 32 -12.02 -18.21 5.56
C TYR A 32 -12.29 -17.51 6.91
N ARG A 33 -12.16 -18.24 8.02
CA ARG A 33 -12.33 -17.74 9.39
C ARG A 33 -11.31 -16.65 9.74
N ASP A 34 -10.08 -16.78 9.26
CA ASP A 34 -8.95 -15.91 9.61
C ASP A 34 -8.86 -14.67 8.71
N ARG A 35 -9.53 -14.68 7.56
CA ARG A 35 -9.52 -13.56 6.59
C ARG A 35 -9.95 -12.24 7.21
N SER A 36 -11.02 -12.25 8.02
CA SER A 36 -11.49 -11.03 8.70
C SER A 36 -10.46 -10.48 9.70
N GLY A 37 -9.69 -11.38 10.33
CA GLY A 37 -8.59 -11.05 11.23
C GLY A 37 -7.45 -10.38 10.50
N PHE A 38 -7.07 -10.95 9.35
CA PHE A 38 -6.00 -10.49 8.47
C PHE A 38 -6.29 -9.11 7.89
N TRP A 39 -7.47 -8.89 7.29
CA TRP A 39 -7.86 -7.60 6.71
C TRP A 39 -7.81 -6.45 7.72
N ARG A 40 -8.19 -6.71 8.97
CA ARG A 40 -8.09 -5.72 10.06
C ARG A 40 -6.64 -5.45 10.49
N GLY A 41 -5.76 -6.45 10.43
CA GLY A 41 -4.34 -6.28 10.73
C GLY A 41 -3.56 -5.56 9.63
N VAL A 42 -3.97 -5.77 8.37
CA VAL A 42 -3.40 -5.14 7.17
C VAL A 42 -4.03 -3.76 6.87
N LEU A 43 -5.11 -3.38 7.56
CA LEU A 43 -5.79 -2.09 7.40
C LEU A 43 -4.84 -0.88 7.34
N PRO A 44 -3.78 -0.76 8.18
CA PRO A 44 -2.84 0.35 8.08
C PRO A 44 -2.08 0.41 6.74
N LEU A 45 -1.76 -0.75 6.15
CA LEU A 45 -1.13 -0.83 4.83
C LEU A 45 -2.09 -0.37 3.74
N LEU A 46 -3.37 -0.77 3.82
CA LEU A 46 -4.40 -0.31 2.89
C LEU A 46 -4.63 1.20 2.98
N LEU A 47 -4.58 1.77 4.20
CA LEU A 47 -4.61 3.23 4.38
C LEU A 47 -3.38 3.89 3.75
N GLY A 48 -2.20 3.28 3.86
CA GLY A 48 -0.99 3.74 3.17
C GLY A 48 -1.15 3.75 1.65
N VAL A 49 -1.70 2.68 1.06
CA VAL A 49 -2.03 2.62 -0.38
C VAL A 49 -3.07 3.67 -0.76
N ALA A 50 -4.12 3.85 0.03
CA ALA A 50 -5.14 4.85 -0.24
C ALA A 50 -4.53 6.27 -0.24
N LEU A 51 -3.67 6.56 0.73
CA LEU A 51 -2.97 7.84 0.84
C LEU A 51 -2.06 8.10 -0.37
N THR A 52 -1.31 7.09 -0.84
CA THR A 52 -0.51 7.25 -2.07
C THR A 52 -1.38 7.54 -3.28
N VAL A 53 -2.49 6.82 -3.45
CA VAL A 53 -3.43 7.10 -4.55
C VAL A 53 -4.01 8.51 -4.44
N THR A 54 -4.38 8.96 -3.24
CA THR A 54 -4.86 10.33 -3.02
C THR A 54 -3.80 11.37 -3.40
N LEU A 55 -2.54 11.16 -3.00
CA LEU A 55 -1.43 12.03 -3.37
C LEU A 55 -1.23 12.09 -4.89
N LEU A 56 -1.29 10.95 -5.58
CA LEU A 56 -1.15 10.89 -7.05
C LEU A 56 -2.31 11.59 -7.77
N LEU A 57 -3.52 11.56 -7.22
CA LEU A 57 -4.71 12.21 -7.79
C LEU A 57 -4.85 13.69 -7.41
N LEU A 58 -4.12 14.16 -6.40
CA LEU A 58 -4.25 15.54 -5.91
C LEU A 58 -3.92 16.61 -6.98
N PRO A 59 -2.82 16.52 -7.75
CA PRO A 59 -2.50 17.51 -8.79
C PRO A 59 -3.55 17.64 -9.90
N PRO A 60 -4.05 16.54 -10.53
CA PRO A 60 -5.07 16.67 -11.57
C PRO A 60 -6.43 17.12 -11.02
N LEU A 61 -6.75 16.84 -9.75
CA LEU A 61 -8.02 17.26 -9.15
C LEU A 61 -8.04 18.75 -8.74
N THR A 62 -6.89 19.30 -8.34
CA THR A 62 -6.80 20.67 -7.82
C THR A 62 -6.22 21.67 -8.81
N GLY A 63 -5.60 21.20 -9.90
CA GLY A 63 -4.85 22.03 -10.83
C GLY A 63 -3.55 22.60 -10.23
N THR A 64 -3.20 22.21 -9.00
CA THR A 64 -1.98 22.69 -8.33
C THR A 64 -0.80 21.77 -8.63
N HIS A 65 0.25 22.34 -9.21
CA HIS A 65 1.51 21.63 -9.42
C HIS A 65 2.37 21.71 -8.17
N LEU A 66 2.29 20.67 -7.34
CA LEU A 66 3.11 20.49 -6.15
C LEU A 66 4.27 19.53 -6.46
N ASN A 67 5.46 20.07 -6.72
CA ASN A 67 6.63 19.30 -7.16
C ASN A 67 7.11 18.23 -6.15
N TRP A 68 6.70 18.33 -4.87
CA TRP A 68 7.06 17.36 -3.83
C TRP A 68 6.14 16.13 -3.78
N VAL A 69 4.93 16.22 -4.34
CA VAL A 69 3.90 15.19 -4.23
C VAL A 69 4.31 13.85 -4.82
N PRO A 70 4.90 13.77 -6.04
CA PRO A 70 5.31 12.49 -6.63
C PRO A 70 6.39 11.78 -5.82
N SER A 71 7.34 12.54 -5.28
CA SER A 71 8.43 12.01 -4.44
C SER A 71 7.91 11.44 -3.13
N VAL A 72 7.00 12.16 -2.45
CA VAL A 72 6.37 11.68 -1.22
C VAL A 72 5.49 10.46 -1.48
N ALA A 73 4.73 10.47 -2.59
CA ALA A 73 3.92 9.33 -3.00
C ALA A 73 4.78 8.10 -3.28
N LEU A 74 5.92 8.24 -3.95
CA LEU A 74 6.84 7.14 -4.19
C LEU A 74 7.43 6.59 -2.89
N ALA A 75 7.93 7.46 -2.00
CA ALA A 75 8.52 7.04 -0.73
C ALA A 75 7.53 6.23 0.12
N LEU A 76 6.28 6.72 0.21
CA LEU A 76 5.19 6.00 0.87
C LEU A 76 4.89 4.67 0.17
N ALA A 77 4.78 4.66 -1.17
CA ALA A 77 4.44 3.45 -1.91
C ALA A 77 5.51 2.36 -1.75
N VAL A 78 6.79 2.75 -1.74
CA VAL A 78 7.91 1.83 -1.50
C VAL A 78 7.90 1.31 -0.07
N ALA A 79 7.68 2.17 0.92
CA ALA A 79 7.58 1.73 2.32
C ALA A 79 6.42 0.74 2.54
N VAL A 80 5.26 1.03 1.95
CA VAL A 80 4.08 0.15 1.99
C VAL A 80 4.35 -1.16 1.25
N ALA A 81 5.00 -1.13 0.08
CA ALA A 81 5.37 -2.33 -0.66
C ALA A 81 6.36 -3.20 0.10
N GLY A 82 7.36 -2.61 0.77
CA GLY A 82 8.31 -3.33 1.60
C GLY A 82 7.64 -4.00 2.81
N LEU A 83 6.72 -3.30 3.48
CA LEU A 83 5.93 -3.88 4.56
C LEU A 83 4.95 -4.97 4.05
N THR A 84 4.42 -4.80 2.84
CA THR A 84 3.56 -5.80 2.21
C THR A 84 4.34 -7.06 1.85
N TRP A 85 5.55 -6.92 1.32
CA TRP A 85 6.46 -8.03 1.08
C TRP A 85 6.80 -8.78 2.38
N TRP A 86 6.99 -8.05 3.49
CA TRP A 86 7.18 -8.68 4.80
C TRP A 86 5.96 -9.49 5.28
N VAL A 87 4.74 -9.06 4.92
CA VAL A 87 3.50 -9.80 5.21
C VAL A 87 3.37 -11.05 4.34
N ASP A 88 3.73 -10.97 3.05
CA ASP A 88 3.68 -12.08 2.08
C ASP A 88 4.58 -13.25 2.52
N LEU A 89 5.75 -12.97 3.11
CA LEU A 89 6.63 -14.01 3.66
C LEU A 89 5.93 -14.93 4.67
N GLU A 90 5.02 -14.39 5.48
CA GLU A 90 4.27 -15.19 6.45
C GLU A 90 2.96 -14.52 6.88
N PRO A 91 1.84 -14.74 6.15
CA PRO A 91 0.59 -14.01 6.38
C PRO A 91 -0.04 -14.30 7.75
N GLY A 92 0.23 -15.48 8.34
CA GLY A 92 -0.18 -15.83 9.70
C GLY A 92 0.45 -14.96 10.80
N ARG A 93 1.56 -14.28 10.51
CA ARG A 93 2.23 -13.37 11.45
C ARG A 93 1.35 -12.19 11.84
N VAL A 94 0.57 -11.66 10.90
CA VAL A 94 -0.37 -10.55 11.14
C VAL A 94 -1.40 -10.93 12.22
N LEU A 95 -1.88 -12.18 12.17
CA LEU A 95 -2.86 -12.70 13.13
C LEU A 95 -2.22 -12.88 14.52
N ARG A 96 -0.98 -13.41 14.59
CA ARG A 96 -0.22 -13.59 15.84
C ARG A 96 0.07 -12.27 16.55
N VAL A 97 0.57 -11.26 15.81
CA VAL A 97 0.85 -9.92 16.36
C VAL A 97 -0.41 -9.25 16.88
N ARG A 98 -1.55 -9.51 16.23
CA ARG A 98 -2.83 -8.97 16.70
C ARG A 98 -3.35 -9.70 17.94
N ALA A 99 -3.19 -11.02 18.01
CA ALA A 99 -3.55 -11.81 19.17
C ALA A 99 -2.72 -11.44 20.40
N SER A 100 -1.43 -11.13 20.24
CA SER A 100 -0.56 -10.70 21.36
C SER A 100 -0.83 -9.29 21.87
N ARG A 101 -1.59 -8.47 21.13
CA ARG A 101 -1.99 -7.10 21.53
C ARG A 101 -3.39 -7.04 22.16
N ARG A 102 -4.07 -8.19 22.30
CA ARG A 102 -5.33 -8.35 23.03
C ARG A 102 -5.06 -8.96 24.39
#